data_AF-A0A3L6QEF0-F1
#
_entry.id   AF-A0A3L6QEF0-F1
#
_cell.length_a   1.000
_cell.length_b   1.000
_cell.length_c   1.000
_cell.angle_alpha   90.00
_cell.angle_beta   90.00
_cell.angle_gamma   90.00
#
_symmetry.space_group_name_H-M   'P 1'
#
loop_
_entity.id
_entity.type
_entity.pdbx_description
1 polymer ?
#
loop_
_entity_poly.entity_id
_entity_poly.type
_entity_poly.pdbx_seq_one_letter_code
_entity_poly.pdbx_strand_id
1 'polypeptide(L)'
;MASSASLQRFLPPSAHAASSSSRRRPGRARAAVSVPSPAPAAGEVPAERLEPRVEQREGGYWVLKEKYRTGLNPQEKVKLEKEPMGLFMEGGIKDLAKIPMEEIDAAKLTKDDVDVRLKWLGLFHRRKHQYGRFMMRLKLPNGVTTSEQTRYLASVIEAYGADGCADVTTRQNWQIRGVTLPDVPAILEGLRAVGLTSLQSGMDNVRNPVGNPLAGIDPDEIVDTRSYTNLLSSYITNNSQGNPTITNL
;
A
#
# COMPACT_ATOMS: atom_id res chain seq x y z
N MET A 1 -4.92 65.36 26.22
CA MET A 1 -4.95 65.90 24.86
C MET A 1 -4.71 64.75 23.91
N ALA A 2 -5.67 64.51 23.02
CA ALA A 2 -5.66 63.43 22.03
C ALA A 2 -4.76 63.76 20.83
N SER A 3 -4.57 62.74 19.97
CA SER A 3 -4.18 62.79 18.54
C SER A 3 -2.83 62.07 18.29
N SER A 4 -2.65 61.19 17.31
CA SER A 4 -3.54 60.51 16.36
C SER A 4 -2.67 59.44 15.68
N ALA A 5 -3.16 58.21 15.58
CA ALA A 5 -2.51 57.14 14.82
C ALA A 5 -2.79 57.34 13.32
N SER A 6 -1.75 57.48 12.51
CA SER A 6 -1.86 57.57 11.04
C SER A 6 -1.75 56.17 10.42
N LEU A 7 -2.88 55.67 9.90
CA LEU A 7 -2.95 54.49 9.02
C LEU A 7 -2.17 54.76 7.71
N GLN A 8 -1.07 54.04 7.48
CA GLN A 8 -0.45 53.97 6.16
C GLN A 8 -1.24 53.00 5.28
N ARG A 9 -1.94 53.53 4.28
CA ARG A 9 -2.55 52.78 3.19
C ARG A 9 -1.47 52.23 2.26
N PHE A 10 -1.41 50.92 2.08
CA PHE A 10 -0.64 50.29 1.01
C PHE A 10 -1.32 50.57 -0.34
N LEU A 11 -0.57 51.16 -1.28
CA LEU A 11 -0.96 51.32 -2.69
C LEU A 11 -0.63 50.03 -3.48
N PRO A 12 -1.44 49.62 -4.46
CA PRO A 12 -1.11 48.50 -5.34
C PRO A 12 -0.02 48.90 -6.36
N PRO A 13 0.76 47.94 -6.90
CA PRO A 13 1.87 48.24 -7.81
C PRO A 13 1.38 48.76 -9.17
N SER A 14 2.15 49.69 -9.75
CA SER A 14 1.85 50.34 -11.03
C SER A 14 2.05 49.39 -12.21
N ALA A 15 1.13 49.42 -13.18
CA ALA A 15 1.24 48.68 -14.43
C ALA A 15 2.30 49.30 -15.35
N HIS A 16 3.36 48.56 -15.67
CA HIS A 16 4.29 48.91 -16.74
C HIS A 16 3.61 48.73 -18.10
N ALA A 17 3.53 49.81 -18.89
CA ALA A 17 3.06 49.80 -20.26
C ALA A 17 4.14 49.22 -21.20
N ALA A 18 3.90 48.05 -21.76
CA ALA A 18 4.66 47.51 -22.89
C ALA A 18 3.91 47.81 -24.20
N SER A 19 4.51 48.61 -25.07
CA SER A 19 4.00 48.87 -26.42
C SER A 19 4.11 47.61 -27.27
N SER A 20 2.99 47.10 -27.80
CA SER A 20 3.00 46.04 -28.81
C SER A 20 2.42 46.55 -30.12
N SER A 21 3.20 46.42 -31.20
CA SER A 21 2.73 46.68 -32.56
C SER A 21 1.89 45.49 -33.04
N SER A 22 0.61 45.75 -33.28
CA SER A 22 -0.34 44.77 -33.79
C SER A 22 -0.10 44.49 -35.28
N ARG A 23 0.71 43.48 -35.61
CA ARG A 23 0.56 42.75 -36.88
C ARG A 23 -0.47 41.64 -36.68
N ARG A 24 -1.68 41.85 -37.20
CA ARG A 24 -2.75 40.84 -37.24
C ARG A 24 -2.27 39.61 -38.03
N ARG A 25 -2.04 38.49 -37.34
CA ARG A 25 -2.01 37.16 -37.96
C ARG A 25 -3.45 36.73 -38.27
N PRO A 26 -3.73 36.05 -39.40
CA PRO A 26 -5.07 35.56 -39.69
C PRO A 26 -5.45 34.50 -38.64
N GLY A 27 -6.58 34.70 -37.99
CA GLY A 27 -7.09 33.79 -36.97
C GLY A 27 -7.39 32.43 -37.56
N ARG A 28 -6.70 31.39 -37.07
CA ARG A 28 -7.10 30.01 -37.31
C ARG A 28 -8.44 29.80 -36.61
N ALA A 29 -9.50 29.53 -37.37
CA ALA A 29 -10.80 29.22 -36.81
C ALA A 29 -10.64 28.12 -35.75
N ARG A 30 -11.00 28.41 -34.49
CA ARG A 30 -11.17 27.37 -33.48
C ARG A 30 -12.32 26.52 -33.96
N ALA A 31 -12.02 25.28 -34.37
CA ALA A 31 -13.06 24.28 -34.53
C ALA A 31 -13.83 24.21 -33.22
N ALA A 32 -15.15 24.43 -33.29
CA ALA A 32 -16.02 24.20 -32.16
C ALA A 32 -15.80 22.74 -31.73
N VAL A 33 -15.30 22.55 -30.52
CA VAL A 33 -15.27 21.22 -29.91
C VAL A 33 -16.73 20.87 -29.70
N SER A 34 -17.26 19.98 -30.54
CA SER A 34 -18.58 19.40 -30.34
C SER A 34 -18.56 18.73 -28.96
N VAL A 35 -19.34 19.27 -28.03
CA VAL A 35 -19.65 18.56 -26.79
C VAL A 35 -20.26 17.22 -27.23
N PRO A 36 -19.67 16.07 -26.89
CA PRO A 36 -20.28 14.80 -27.23
C PRO A 36 -21.68 14.79 -26.61
N SER A 37 -22.69 14.41 -27.39
CA SER A 37 -24.06 14.24 -26.87
C SER A 37 -24.01 13.44 -25.58
N PRO A 38 -24.83 13.80 -24.56
CA PRO A 38 -24.89 13.03 -23.33
C PRO A 38 -25.07 11.56 -23.69
N ALA A 39 -24.21 10.72 -23.12
CA ALA A 39 -24.36 9.28 -23.25
C ALA A 39 -25.82 8.93 -22.91
N PRO A 40 -26.44 7.97 -23.63
CA PRO A 40 -27.80 7.54 -23.30
C PRO A 40 -27.84 7.27 -21.81
N ALA A 41 -28.90 7.75 -21.13
CA ALA A 41 -29.07 7.59 -19.70
C ALA A 41 -28.67 6.16 -19.33
N ALA A 42 -27.60 6.03 -18.54
CA ALA A 42 -27.12 4.72 -18.10
C ALA A 42 -28.35 4.01 -17.51
N GLY A 43 -28.74 2.89 -18.11
CA GLY A 43 -29.89 2.13 -17.62
C GLY A 43 -29.78 1.94 -16.11
N GLU A 44 -30.89 2.05 -15.40
CA GLU A 44 -30.90 1.96 -13.94
C GLU A 44 -30.13 0.71 -13.49
N VAL A 45 -29.17 0.90 -12.60
CA VAL A 45 -28.40 -0.21 -12.02
C VAL A 45 -29.37 -1.04 -11.18
N PRO A 46 -29.56 -2.35 -11.46
CA PRO A 46 -30.48 -3.18 -10.69
C PRO A 46 -30.09 -3.18 -9.20
N ALA A 47 -31.08 -3.13 -8.30
CA ALA A 47 -30.83 -3.09 -6.85
C ALA A 47 -29.99 -4.29 -6.37
N GLU A 48 -30.13 -5.44 -7.00
CA GLU A 48 -29.34 -6.66 -6.75
C GLU A 48 -27.83 -6.45 -6.93
N ARG A 49 -27.41 -5.49 -7.76
CA ARG A 49 -26.00 -5.16 -7.98
C ARG A 49 -25.35 -4.52 -6.75
N LEU A 50 -26.15 -3.93 -5.86
CA LEU A 50 -25.72 -3.25 -4.64
C LEU A 50 -25.66 -4.19 -3.43
N GLU A 51 -26.09 -5.45 -3.58
CA GLU A 51 -26.02 -6.40 -2.48
C GLU A 51 -24.55 -6.70 -2.10
N PRO A 52 -24.18 -6.59 -0.80
CA PRO A 52 -22.85 -6.97 -0.34
C PRO A 52 -22.52 -8.41 -0.72
N ARG A 53 -21.38 -8.60 -1.39
CA ARG A 53 -20.98 -9.93 -1.91
C ARG A 53 -20.18 -10.76 -0.94
N VAL A 54 -19.66 -10.13 0.11
CA VAL A 54 -18.90 -10.77 1.18
C VAL A 54 -19.72 -10.82 2.46
N GLU A 55 -19.37 -11.75 3.33
CA GLU A 55 -19.95 -11.90 4.67
C GLU A 55 -18.84 -12.26 5.67
N GLN A 56 -19.05 -11.90 6.93
CA GLN A 56 -18.14 -12.25 8.01
C GLN A 56 -18.42 -13.69 8.47
N ARG A 57 -17.37 -14.50 8.60
CA ARG A 57 -17.44 -15.86 9.15
C ARG A 57 -16.94 -15.91 10.60
N GLU A 58 -17.16 -17.07 11.23
CA GLU A 58 -16.53 -17.42 12.49
C GLU A 58 -15.00 -17.23 12.40
N GLY A 59 -14.40 -16.64 13.43
CA GLY A 59 -13.00 -16.17 13.41
C GLY A 59 -12.80 -14.73 12.92
N GLY A 60 -13.86 -14.04 12.48
CA GLY A 60 -13.83 -12.60 12.18
C GLY A 60 -13.37 -12.23 10.76
N TYR A 61 -13.05 -13.23 9.93
CA TYR A 61 -12.63 -13.07 8.53
C TYR A 61 -13.81 -12.81 7.58
N TRP A 62 -13.50 -12.16 6.47
CA TRP A 62 -14.49 -11.80 5.44
C TRP A 62 -14.28 -12.63 4.18
N VAL A 63 -15.33 -13.32 3.75
CA VAL A 63 -15.27 -14.21 2.58
C VAL A 63 -16.41 -13.94 1.61
N LEU A 64 -16.22 -14.35 0.36
CA LEU A 64 -17.24 -14.23 -0.66
C LEU A 64 -18.42 -15.18 -0.37
N LYS A 65 -19.65 -14.66 -0.38
CA LYS A 65 -20.89 -15.45 -0.22
C LYS A 65 -20.98 -16.52 -1.32
N GLU A 66 -21.54 -17.68 -0.99
CA GLU A 66 -21.59 -18.84 -1.89
C GLU A 66 -22.20 -18.52 -3.27
N LYS A 67 -23.29 -17.74 -3.29
CA LYS A 67 -23.97 -17.34 -4.53
C LYS A 67 -23.12 -16.52 -5.52
N TYR A 68 -22.03 -15.91 -5.07
CA TYR A 68 -21.14 -15.11 -5.92
C TYR A 68 -19.85 -15.86 -6.31
N ARG A 69 -19.75 -17.16 -6.04
CA ARG A 69 -18.52 -17.95 -6.30
C ARG A 69 -18.41 -18.53 -7.71
N THR A 70 -19.35 -18.22 -8.59
CA THR A 70 -19.32 -18.65 -9.99
C THR A 70 -18.37 -17.77 -10.81
N GLY A 71 -17.49 -18.38 -11.60
CA GLY A 71 -16.63 -17.65 -12.54
C GLY A 71 -15.44 -16.91 -11.91
N LEU A 72 -15.02 -17.32 -10.70
CA LEU A 72 -13.91 -16.68 -10.00
C LEU A 72 -12.56 -16.83 -10.70
N ASN A 73 -11.76 -15.77 -10.64
CA ASN A 73 -10.35 -15.82 -11.02
C ASN A 73 -9.56 -16.76 -10.09
N PRO A 74 -8.35 -17.21 -10.48
CA PRO A 74 -7.55 -18.11 -9.65
C PRO A 74 -7.21 -17.55 -8.26
N GLN A 75 -7.00 -16.23 -8.11
CA GLN A 75 -6.62 -15.60 -6.85
C GLN A 75 -7.75 -15.63 -5.81
N GLU A 76 -8.99 -15.40 -6.25
CA GLU A 76 -10.19 -15.54 -5.42
C GLU A 76 -10.36 -16.98 -4.91
N LYS A 77 -10.06 -17.97 -5.76
CA LYS A 77 -10.08 -19.39 -5.35
C LYS A 77 -9.05 -19.67 -4.26
N VAL A 78 -7.84 -19.10 -4.37
CA VAL A 78 -6.79 -19.24 -3.34
C VAL A 78 -7.24 -18.67 -1.99
N LYS A 79 -7.90 -17.49 -1.99
CA LYS A 79 -8.45 -16.87 -0.77
C LYS A 79 -9.58 -17.70 -0.16
N LEU A 80 -10.43 -18.31 -0.99
CA LEU A 80 -11.53 -19.17 -0.53
C LEU A 80 -11.07 -20.52 0.01
N GLU A 81 -10.01 -21.10 -0.57
CA GLU A 81 -9.44 -22.39 -0.13
C GLU A 81 -8.87 -22.31 1.30
N LYS A 82 -8.21 -21.20 1.63
CA LYS A 82 -7.63 -20.95 2.96
C LYS A 82 -7.40 -19.45 3.14
N GLU A 83 -7.81 -18.93 4.29
CA GLU A 83 -7.68 -17.51 4.66
C GLU A 83 -6.20 -17.12 4.82
N PRO A 84 -5.68 -16.17 4.02
CA PRO A 84 -4.28 -15.75 4.10
C PRO A 84 -3.87 -15.19 5.46
N MET A 85 -4.76 -14.43 6.12
CA MET A 85 -4.44 -13.80 7.41
C MET A 85 -4.23 -14.81 8.55
N GLY A 86 -4.75 -16.03 8.44
CA GLY A 86 -4.49 -17.11 9.40
C GLY A 86 -3.00 -17.47 9.53
N LEU A 87 -2.19 -17.24 8.47
CA LEU A 87 -0.74 -17.42 8.55
C LEU A 87 -0.10 -16.52 9.62
N PHE A 88 -0.65 -15.32 9.85
CA PHE A 88 -0.17 -14.41 10.88
C PHE A 88 -0.98 -14.52 12.17
N MET A 89 -2.29 -14.32 12.08
CA MET A 89 -3.18 -14.14 13.23
C MET A 89 -3.37 -15.43 14.05
N GLU A 90 -3.23 -16.59 13.42
CA GLU A 90 -3.34 -17.91 14.06
C GLU A 90 -1.96 -18.59 14.19
N GLY A 91 -0.89 -17.90 13.82
CA GLY A 91 0.48 -18.42 13.92
C GLY A 91 0.87 -19.46 12.88
N GLY A 92 0.06 -19.66 11.82
CA GLY A 92 0.33 -20.68 10.79
C GLY A 92 1.68 -20.54 10.08
N ILE A 93 2.29 -19.35 10.08
CA ILE A 93 3.64 -19.11 9.56
C ILE A 93 4.71 -19.93 10.30
N LYS A 94 4.52 -20.20 11.60
CA LYS A 94 5.50 -20.94 12.40
C LYS A 94 5.62 -22.39 11.96
N ASP A 95 4.52 -22.98 11.49
CA ASP A 95 4.52 -24.36 11.02
C ASP A 95 4.92 -24.43 9.55
N LEU A 96 4.42 -23.50 8.72
CA LEU A 96 4.85 -23.39 7.33
C LEU A 96 6.37 -23.19 7.20
N ALA A 97 6.98 -22.43 8.10
CA ALA A 97 8.42 -22.15 8.08
C ALA A 97 9.32 -23.35 8.40
N LYS A 98 8.76 -24.43 8.95
CA LYS A 98 9.50 -25.67 9.24
C LYS A 98 9.51 -26.64 8.06
N ILE A 99 8.67 -26.41 7.05
CA ILE A 99 8.50 -27.32 5.90
C ILE A 99 9.57 -26.98 4.85
N PRO A 100 10.33 -27.98 4.34
CA PRO A 100 11.26 -27.76 3.23
C PRO A 100 10.57 -27.24 1.96
N MET A 101 11.26 -26.44 1.17
CA MET A 101 10.71 -25.82 -0.04
C MET A 101 10.26 -26.85 -1.08
N GLU A 102 10.94 -27.99 -1.15
CA GLU A 102 10.63 -29.10 -2.05
C GLU A 102 9.28 -29.75 -1.70
N GLU A 103 9.00 -29.91 -0.41
CA GLU A 103 7.72 -30.45 0.08
C GLU A 103 6.60 -29.42 -0.09
N ILE A 104 6.89 -28.14 0.17
CA ILE A 104 5.97 -27.02 -0.11
C ILE A 104 5.54 -27.03 -1.58
N ASP A 105 6.47 -27.23 -2.49
CA ASP A 105 6.22 -27.21 -3.93
C ASP A 105 5.44 -28.43 -4.44
N ALA A 106 5.46 -29.54 -3.71
CA ALA A 106 4.76 -30.78 -4.05
C ALA A 106 3.24 -30.69 -3.82
N ALA A 107 2.79 -29.87 -2.88
CA ALA A 107 1.37 -29.69 -2.56
C ALA A 107 0.85 -28.31 -2.98
N LYS A 108 -0.27 -28.27 -3.71
CA LYS A 108 -0.88 -27.02 -4.18
C LYS A 108 -1.15 -26.04 -3.03
N LEU A 109 -1.68 -26.52 -1.91
CA LEU A 109 -2.09 -25.66 -0.80
C LEU A 109 -0.93 -24.89 -0.19
N THR A 110 0.18 -25.56 0.10
CA THR A 110 1.41 -24.97 0.66
C THR A 110 2.16 -24.13 -0.38
N LYS A 111 2.14 -24.54 -1.64
CA LYS A 111 2.68 -23.74 -2.74
C LYS A 111 1.94 -22.42 -2.88
N ASP A 112 0.61 -22.45 -2.80
CA ASP A 112 -0.23 -21.24 -2.78
C ASP A 112 0.00 -20.41 -1.51
N ASP A 113 0.27 -21.04 -0.37
CA ASP A 113 0.67 -20.33 0.85
C ASP A 113 1.92 -19.47 0.58
N VAL A 114 2.96 -20.09 0.01
CA VAL A 114 4.24 -19.42 -0.25
C VAL A 114 4.20 -18.41 -1.38
N ASP A 115 3.55 -18.74 -2.50
CA ASP A 115 3.58 -17.91 -3.71
C ASP A 115 2.52 -16.80 -3.69
N VAL A 116 1.45 -16.96 -2.92
CA VAL A 116 0.29 -16.05 -2.90
C VAL A 116 -0.01 -15.55 -1.49
N ARG A 117 -0.33 -16.43 -0.54
CA ARG A 117 -0.88 -16.00 0.76
C ARG A 117 0.14 -15.26 1.64
N LEU A 118 1.42 -15.62 1.55
CA LEU A 118 2.52 -14.91 2.25
C LEU A 118 2.64 -13.43 1.89
N LYS A 119 2.06 -12.98 0.76
CA LYS A 119 2.02 -11.55 0.42
C LYS A 119 1.13 -10.74 1.36
N TRP A 120 0.20 -11.36 2.09
CA TRP A 120 -0.51 -10.73 3.21
C TRP A 120 0.39 -10.50 4.43
N LEU A 121 1.50 -11.23 4.55
CA LEU A 121 2.56 -10.99 5.53
C LEU A 121 3.70 -10.14 4.92
N GLY A 122 3.51 -9.64 3.69
CA GLY A 122 4.47 -8.82 2.97
C GLY A 122 5.65 -9.58 2.38
N LEU A 123 5.57 -10.91 2.26
CA LEU A 123 6.62 -11.77 1.72
C LEU A 123 6.30 -12.18 0.29
N PHE A 124 7.29 -12.06 -0.58
CA PHE A 124 7.16 -12.30 -2.02
C PHE A 124 8.23 -13.30 -2.46
N HIS A 125 7.82 -14.54 -2.68
CA HIS A 125 8.72 -15.58 -3.18
C HIS A 125 9.27 -15.20 -4.56
N ARG A 126 10.60 -15.25 -4.71
CA ARG A 126 11.32 -14.93 -5.95
C ARG A 126 11.56 -16.16 -6.82
N ARG A 127 10.57 -17.07 -6.88
CA ARG A 127 10.61 -18.41 -7.50
C ARG A 127 11.49 -18.54 -8.75
N LYS A 128 11.34 -17.64 -9.73
CA LYS A 128 12.04 -17.73 -11.02
C LYS A 128 13.51 -17.28 -10.97
N HIS A 129 13.82 -16.24 -10.19
CA HIS A 129 15.10 -15.52 -10.29
C HIS A 129 16.01 -15.71 -9.08
N GLN A 130 15.44 -16.02 -7.92
CA GLN A 130 16.14 -16.35 -6.67
C GLN A 130 15.26 -17.35 -5.92
N TYR A 131 15.28 -18.62 -6.36
CA TYR A 131 14.43 -19.68 -5.81
C TYR A 131 14.67 -19.84 -4.30
N GLY A 132 13.60 -20.05 -3.53
CA GLY A 132 13.67 -20.20 -2.06
C GLY A 132 13.93 -18.90 -1.30
N ARG A 133 14.16 -17.78 -2.00
CA ARG A 133 14.37 -16.45 -1.40
C ARG A 133 13.12 -15.59 -1.50
N PHE A 134 12.94 -14.73 -0.50
CA PHE A 134 11.83 -13.82 -0.38
C PHE A 134 12.29 -12.37 -0.41
N MET A 135 11.53 -11.55 -1.12
CA MET A 135 11.52 -10.11 -0.86
C MET A 135 10.47 -9.84 0.22
N MET A 136 10.81 -9.02 1.21
CA MET A 136 9.87 -8.59 2.25
C MET A 136 9.62 -7.09 2.15
N ARG A 137 8.35 -6.69 2.15
CA ARG A 137 7.90 -5.30 2.03
C ARG A 137 7.15 -4.85 3.27
N LEU A 138 7.46 -3.65 3.74
CA LEU A 138 6.90 -3.09 4.96
C LEU A 138 5.57 -2.32 4.75
N LYS A 139 4.97 -1.88 5.85
CA LYS A 139 4.17 -0.65 5.92
C LYS A 139 5.04 0.43 6.55
N LEU A 140 5.15 1.55 5.86
CA LEU A 140 5.97 2.68 6.24
C LEU A 140 5.22 3.98 5.90
N PRO A 141 4.22 4.36 6.72
CA PRO A 141 3.41 5.54 6.45
C PRO A 141 4.29 6.77 6.31
N ASN A 142 4.01 7.60 5.29
CA ASN A 142 4.77 8.81 4.99
C ASN A 142 6.25 8.60 4.66
N GLY A 143 6.70 7.35 4.52
CA GLY A 143 8.09 7.00 4.24
C GLY A 143 9.11 7.32 5.35
N VAL A 144 8.65 7.51 6.58
CA VAL A 144 9.51 7.88 7.72
C VAL A 144 10.10 6.64 8.37
N THR A 145 11.43 6.58 8.52
CA THR A 145 12.15 5.55 9.28
C THR A 145 13.02 6.16 10.38
N THR A 146 13.26 5.39 11.45
CA THR A 146 14.29 5.70 12.45
C THR A 146 15.63 5.02 12.10
N SER A 147 16.72 5.52 12.69
CA SER A 147 18.04 4.91 12.49
C SER A 147 18.14 3.50 13.07
N GLU A 148 17.41 3.20 14.15
CA GLU A 148 17.28 1.87 14.74
C GLU A 148 16.60 0.88 13.77
N GLN A 149 15.48 1.29 13.17
CA GLN A 149 14.77 0.51 12.16
C GLN A 149 15.65 0.20 10.95
N THR A 150 16.37 1.22 10.44
CA THR A 150 17.28 1.03 9.31
C THR A 150 18.42 0.07 9.64
N ARG A 151 19.02 0.17 10.84
CA ARG A 151 20.07 -0.77 11.28
C ARG A 151 19.55 -2.20 11.44
N TYR A 152 18.34 -2.37 11.97
CA TYR A 152 17.71 -3.68 12.05
C TYR A 152 17.53 -4.30 10.65
N LEU A 153 16.95 -3.56 9.70
CA LEU A 153 16.78 -4.04 8.32
C LEU A 153 18.13 -4.38 7.67
N ALA A 154 19.17 -3.58 7.92
CA ALA A 154 20.53 -3.87 7.47
C ALA A 154 21.08 -5.19 8.04
N SER A 155 20.91 -5.44 9.35
CA SER A 155 21.35 -6.70 9.97
C SER A 155 20.63 -7.94 9.41
N VAL A 156 19.36 -7.80 9.04
CA VAL A 156 18.60 -8.90 8.42
C VAL A 156 19.18 -9.26 7.06
N ILE A 157 19.45 -8.26 6.21
CA ILE A 157 19.98 -8.53 4.86
C ILE A 157 21.45 -8.94 4.86
N GLU A 158 22.23 -8.46 5.84
CA GLU A 158 23.66 -8.81 5.99
C GLU A 158 23.85 -10.33 6.16
N ALA A 159 22.92 -10.99 6.87
CA ALA A 159 22.93 -12.44 7.06
C ALA A 159 22.83 -13.24 5.74
N TYR A 160 22.39 -12.61 4.64
CA TYR A 160 22.20 -13.26 3.35
C TYR A 160 23.31 -12.96 2.33
N GLY A 161 24.33 -12.18 2.71
CA GLY A 161 25.51 -11.92 1.86
C GLY A 161 25.13 -11.46 0.45
N ALA A 162 25.57 -12.17 -0.58
CA ALA A 162 25.32 -11.82 -1.98
C ALA A 162 23.84 -11.87 -2.39
N ASP A 163 22.99 -12.59 -1.65
CA ASP A 163 21.53 -12.63 -1.87
C ASP A 163 20.80 -11.46 -1.16
N GLY A 164 21.50 -10.75 -0.27
CA GLY A 164 20.97 -9.70 0.58
C GLY A 164 21.18 -8.30 0.00
N CYS A 165 20.09 -7.57 -0.19
CA CYS A 165 20.13 -6.13 -0.45
C CYS A 165 18.78 -5.48 -0.07
N ALA A 166 18.71 -4.15 -0.15
CA ALA A 166 17.49 -3.40 0.12
C ALA A 166 17.23 -2.33 -0.95
N ASP A 167 15.96 -2.04 -1.19
CA ASP A 167 15.50 -1.05 -2.17
C ASP A 167 14.47 -0.09 -1.55
N VAL A 168 14.57 1.19 -1.95
CA VAL A 168 13.49 2.17 -1.76
C VAL A 168 12.52 2.04 -2.94
N THR A 169 11.23 1.95 -2.64
CA THR A 169 10.18 1.78 -3.65
C THR A 169 9.56 3.11 -4.09
N THR A 170 8.85 3.10 -5.21
CA THR A 170 8.05 4.25 -5.70
C THR A 170 6.92 4.68 -4.76
N ARG A 171 6.63 3.91 -3.71
CA ARG A 171 5.69 4.28 -2.64
C ARG A 171 6.40 4.64 -1.34
N GLN A 172 7.60 5.23 -1.43
CA GLN A 172 8.42 5.68 -0.29
C GLN A 172 8.51 4.62 0.83
N ASN A 173 8.86 3.39 0.46
CA ASN A 173 8.80 2.24 1.36
C ASN A 173 10.04 1.37 1.17
N TRP A 174 10.35 0.54 2.16
CA TRP A 174 11.45 -0.42 2.11
C TRP A 174 11.04 -1.79 1.57
N GLN A 175 11.95 -2.37 0.81
CA GLN A 175 11.99 -3.80 0.52
C GLN A 175 13.36 -4.35 0.91
N ILE A 176 13.37 -5.46 1.65
CA ILE A 176 14.59 -6.24 1.91
C ILE A 176 14.54 -7.54 1.11
N ARG A 177 15.71 -8.07 0.72
CA ARG A 177 15.86 -9.28 -0.11
C ARG A 177 16.77 -10.31 0.57
N GLY A 178 16.70 -11.55 0.09
CA GLY A 178 17.53 -12.66 0.56
C GLY A 178 16.87 -13.52 1.66
N VAL A 179 15.74 -13.07 2.21
CA VAL A 179 15.02 -13.74 3.30
C VAL A 179 14.74 -15.20 2.94
N THR A 180 14.97 -16.12 3.89
CA THR A 180 14.54 -17.51 3.79
C THR A 180 13.28 -17.77 4.59
N LEU A 181 12.51 -18.78 4.20
CA LEU A 181 11.26 -19.10 4.88
C LEU A 181 11.45 -19.47 6.38
N PRO A 182 12.45 -20.28 6.77
CA PRO A 182 12.72 -20.59 8.19
C PRO A 182 12.97 -19.36 9.08
N ASP A 183 13.55 -18.29 8.52
CA ASP A 183 13.88 -17.08 9.28
C ASP A 183 12.68 -16.15 9.49
N VAL A 184 11.59 -16.34 8.73
CA VAL A 184 10.43 -15.44 8.74
C VAL A 184 9.85 -15.20 10.14
N PRO A 185 9.61 -16.23 10.99
CA PRO A 185 9.07 -16.00 12.33
C PRO A 185 9.96 -15.08 13.18
N ALA A 186 11.29 -15.23 13.10
CA ALA A 186 12.24 -14.40 13.84
C ALA A 186 12.29 -12.97 13.30
N ILE A 187 12.21 -12.80 11.97
CA ILE A 187 12.18 -11.47 11.34
C ILE A 187 10.89 -10.72 11.70
N LEU A 188 9.73 -11.40 11.71
CA LEU A 188 8.46 -10.78 12.12
C LEU A 188 8.53 -10.28 13.57
N GLU A 189 9.15 -11.05 14.46
CA GLU A 189 9.37 -10.64 15.85
C GLU A 189 10.30 -9.43 15.95
N GLY A 190 11.43 -9.45 15.25
CA GLY A 190 12.39 -8.35 15.28
C GLY A 190 11.83 -7.06 14.67
N LEU A 191 11.04 -7.15 13.59
CA LEU A 191 10.31 -6.00 13.05
C LEU A 191 9.38 -5.40 14.10
N ARG A 192 8.61 -6.24 14.80
CA ARG A 192 7.71 -5.78 15.87
C ARG A 192 8.48 -5.08 16.99
N ALA A 193 9.63 -5.62 17.39
CA ALA A 193 10.48 -5.05 18.44
C ALA A 193 10.94 -3.62 18.12
N VAL A 194 11.21 -3.30 16.85
CA VAL A 194 11.59 -1.95 16.40
C VAL A 194 10.41 -1.11 15.88
N GLY A 195 9.17 -1.55 16.12
CA GLY A 195 7.96 -0.82 15.74
C GLY A 195 7.63 -0.83 14.25
N LEU A 196 8.11 -1.82 13.50
CA LEU A 196 7.78 -2.05 12.09
C LEU A 196 6.74 -3.16 11.91
N THR A 197 6.08 -3.16 10.75
CA THR A 197 5.21 -4.26 10.31
C THR A 197 5.32 -4.45 8.79
N SER A 198 5.13 -5.67 8.32
CA SER A 198 5.05 -6.03 6.89
C SER A 198 3.64 -6.38 6.43
N LEU A 199 2.67 -6.33 7.33
CA LEU A 199 1.33 -6.79 7.08
C LEU A 199 0.67 -6.08 5.89
N GLN A 200 -0.04 -6.90 5.11
CA GLN A 200 -0.97 -6.50 4.05
C GLN A 200 -0.30 -5.62 2.97
N SER A 201 1.00 -5.79 2.72
CA SER A 201 1.77 -4.92 1.80
C SER A 201 1.77 -5.40 0.34
N GLY A 202 1.23 -6.60 0.08
CA GLY A 202 1.05 -7.20 -1.23
C GLY A 202 -0.40 -7.61 -1.51
N MET A 203 -0.63 -8.25 -2.66
CA MET A 203 -1.95 -8.80 -3.07
C MET A 203 -3.14 -7.84 -2.87
N ASP A 204 -4.30 -8.38 -2.53
CA ASP A 204 -5.60 -7.71 -2.46
C ASP A 204 -5.74 -6.97 -1.13
N ASN A 205 -4.80 -6.08 -0.89
CA ASN A 205 -4.70 -5.29 0.32
C ASN A 205 -4.43 -3.82 0.02
N VAL A 206 -4.78 -2.97 1.01
CA VAL A 206 -4.41 -1.56 1.00
C VAL A 206 -2.88 -1.43 1.10
N ARG A 207 -2.31 -0.74 0.12
CA ARG A 207 -0.86 -0.57 -0.02
C ARG A 207 -0.32 0.50 0.93
N ASN A 208 0.96 0.82 0.83
CA ASN A 208 1.60 1.82 1.70
C ASN A 208 0.88 3.18 1.61
N PRO A 209 0.47 3.79 2.74
CA PRO A 209 -0.06 5.16 2.78
C PRO A 209 1.05 6.16 2.47
N VAL A 210 0.96 6.80 1.30
CA VAL A 210 1.94 7.79 0.85
C VAL A 210 1.51 9.17 1.32
N GLY A 211 2.45 10.00 1.77
CA GLY A 211 2.23 11.39 2.16
C GLY A 211 3.34 12.33 1.65
N ASN A 212 3.30 13.58 2.08
CA ASN A 212 4.29 14.60 1.73
C ASN A 212 5.66 14.22 2.35
N PRO A 213 6.74 14.06 1.57
CA PRO A 213 8.07 13.77 2.12
C PRO A 213 8.63 14.91 2.99
N LEU A 214 8.11 16.13 2.84
CA LEU A 214 8.53 17.30 3.63
C LEU A 214 7.56 17.64 4.78
N ALA A 215 6.69 16.70 5.15
CA ALA A 215 5.66 16.92 6.17
C ALA A 215 6.25 17.34 7.53
N GLY A 216 5.78 18.47 8.05
CA GLY A 216 6.19 19.06 9.32
C GLY A 216 7.53 19.81 9.32
N ILE A 217 8.17 19.98 8.15
CA ILE A 217 9.45 20.67 8.02
C ILE A 217 9.48 21.74 6.91
N ASP A 218 8.61 21.63 5.90
CA ASP A 218 8.52 22.61 4.81
C ASP A 218 7.68 23.83 5.21
N PRO A 219 8.22 25.05 5.18
CA PRO A 219 7.46 26.28 5.45
C PRO A 219 6.26 26.49 4.52
N ASP A 220 6.29 25.90 3.32
CA ASP A 220 5.24 26.03 2.31
C ASP A 220 4.25 24.84 2.33
N GLU A 221 4.31 23.95 3.33
CA GLU A 221 3.39 22.83 3.41
C GLU A 221 1.93 23.27 3.62
N ILE A 222 1.01 22.61 2.94
CA ILE A 222 -0.44 22.86 3.15
C ILE A 222 -0.86 22.30 4.52
N VAL A 223 -0.46 21.06 4.82
CA VAL A 223 -0.77 20.35 6.06
C VAL A 223 0.19 19.17 6.24
N ASP A 224 0.60 18.94 7.49
CA ASP A 224 1.40 17.76 7.86
C ASP A 224 0.59 16.47 7.63
N THR A 225 1.07 15.61 6.72
CA THR A 225 0.38 14.37 6.33
C THR A 225 0.66 13.18 7.24
N ARG A 226 1.60 13.29 8.20
CA ARG A 226 2.07 12.15 9.01
C ARG A 226 0.97 11.59 9.91
N SER A 227 0.19 12.45 10.57
CA SER A 227 -0.90 12.03 11.46
C SER A 227 -1.95 11.18 10.73
N TYR A 228 -2.38 11.61 9.54
CA TYR A 228 -3.36 10.89 8.72
C TYR A 228 -2.82 9.57 8.18
N THR A 229 -1.59 9.57 7.63
CA THR A 229 -0.99 8.35 7.08
C THR A 229 -0.69 7.32 8.16
N ASN A 230 -0.28 7.76 9.36
CA ASN A 230 -0.13 6.90 10.54
C ASN A 230 -1.46 6.27 10.94
N LEU A 231 -2.53 7.07 11.08
CA LEU A 231 -3.87 6.56 11.39
C LEU A 231 -4.38 5.57 10.33
N LEU A 232 -4.16 5.85 9.05
CA LEU A 232 -4.51 4.93 7.97
C LEU A 232 -3.73 3.62 8.10
N SER A 233 -2.43 3.66 8.33
CA SER A 233 -1.64 2.45 8.53
C SER A 233 -2.10 1.65 9.75
N SER A 234 -2.35 2.31 10.88
CA SER A 234 -2.89 1.68 12.10
C SER A 234 -4.27 1.07 11.89
N TYR A 235 -5.16 1.74 11.17
CA TYR A 235 -6.46 1.19 10.79
C TYR A 235 -6.29 -0.03 9.88
N ILE A 236 -5.43 0.08 8.86
CA ILE A 236 -5.22 -0.97 7.86
C ILE A 236 -4.70 -2.24 8.51
N THR A 237 -3.70 -2.12 9.39
CA THR A 237 -3.04 -3.25 10.03
C THR A 237 -3.61 -3.58 11.41
N ASN A 238 -4.68 -2.91 11.84
CA ASN A 238 -5.22 -3.00 13.20
C ASN A 238 -4.10 -2.91 14.25
N ASN A 239 -3.33 -1.82 14.23
CA ASN A 239 -2.17 -1.61 15.09
C ASN A 239 -1.18 -2.78 15.02
N SER A 240 -0.87 -3.22 13.79
CA SER A 240 0.03 -4.33 13.50
C SER A 240 -0.43 -5.73 13.96
N GLN A 241 -1.72 -5.91 14.29
CA GLN A 241 -2.32 -7.21 14.63
C GLN A 241 -2.99 -7.92 13.44
N GLY A 242 -3.17 -7.21 12.32
CA GLY A 242 -3.96 -7.65 11.17
C GLY A 242 -5.41 -7.21 11.25
N ASN A 243 -5.94 -6.66 10.15
CA ASN A 243 -7.35 -6.26 10.05
C ASN A 243 -8.09 -7.07 8.98
N PRO A 244 -8.76 -8.18 9.37
CA PRO A 244 -9.54 -9.01 8.43
C PRO A 244 -10.65 -8.30 7.66
N THR A 245 -11.12 -7.13 8.14
CA THR A 245 -12.23 -6.40 7.50
C THR A 245 -11.86 -5.81 6.14
N ILE A 246 -10.56 -5.65 5.87
CA ILE A 246 -10.06 -5.02 4.63
C ILE A 246 -8.93 -5.83 3.98
N THR A 247 -8.89 -7.15 4.23
CA THR A 247 -7.89 -8.06 3.67
C THR A 247 -8.36 -8.87 2.47
N ASN A 248 -9.63 -8.76 2.12
CA ASN A 248 -10.25 -9.45 1.00
C ASN A 248 -10.98 -8.43 0.11
N LEU A 249 -10.19 -7.55 -0.51
CA LEU A 249 -10.67 -6.47 -1.40
C LEU A 249 -10.98 -6.97 -2.81
#